data_AF-A0AAP3YFE2-F1
#
_entry.id   AF-A0AAP3YFE2-F1
#
_cell.length_a   1.000
_cell.length_b   1.000
_cell.length_c   1.000
_cell.angle_alpha   90.00
_cell.angle_beta   90.00
_cell.angle_gamma   90.00
#
_symmetry.space_group_name_H-M   'P 1'
#
loop_
_entity.id
_entity.type
_entity.pdbx_description
1 polymer ?
#
loop_
_entity_poly.entity_id
_entity_poly.type
_entity_poly.pdbx_seq_one_letter_code
_entity_poly.pdbx_strand_id
1 'polypeptide(L)' 'MNPKKLTDIEHTTLKSQLEEGKVRVIIVDGLRKEAWLAEAPEHGKTLVETRKGDLARVEYEIGFKLN' A
#
# COMPACT_ATOMS: atom_id res chain seq x y z
N MET A 1 -4.09 -7.24 5.41
CA MET A 1 -2.66 -7.06 5.78
C MET A 1 -2.46 -5.63 6.23
N ASN A 2 -1.57 -5.35 7.17
CA ASN A 2 -1.36 -3.98 7.63
C ASN A 2 -0.29 -3.29 6.79
N PRO A 3 -0.51 -2.03 6.35
CA PRO A 3 0.55 -1.23 5.76
C PRO A 3 1.74 -1.14 6.69
N LYS A 4 2.95 -1.23 6.12
CA LYS A 4 4.21 -1.12 6.83
C LYS A 4 4.94 0.12 6.37
N LYS A 5 5.47 0.90 7.31
CA LYS A 5 6.33 2.03 6.98
C LYS A 5 7.65 1.49 6.41
N LEU A 6 8.11 2.06 5.30
CA LEU A 6 9.43 1.81 4.74
C LEU A 6 10.44 2.66 5.50
N THR A 7 11.34 2.02 6.23
CA THR A 7 12.35 2.70 7.05
C THR A 7 13.65 3.00 6.31
N ASP A 8 13.96 2.24 5.27
CA ASP A 8 15.18 2.38 4.46
C ASP A 8 14.81 2.81 3.03
N ILE A 9 14.30 4.04 2.89
CA ILE A 9 13.76 4.56 1.64
C ILE A 9 14.86 4.72 0.57
N GLU A 10 16.07 5.09 0.97
CA GLU A 10 17.21 5.34 0.08
C GLU A 10 17.71 4.07 -0.64
N HIS A 11 17.60 2.90 0.01
CA HIS A 11 18.04 1.63 -0.56
C HIS A 11 16.88 0.74 -1.04
N THR A 12 15.64 1.10 -0.74
CA THR A 12 14.46 0.37 -1.23
C THR A 12 14.21 0.71 -2.71
N THR A 13 14.47 -0.25 -3.59
CA THR A 13 14.20 -0.12 -5.04
C THR A 13 12.85 -0.72 -5.41
N LEU A 14 12.21 -0.23 -6.47
CA LEU A 14 10.97 -0.86 -6.98
C LEU A 14 11.20 -2.33 -7.36
N LYS A 15 12.37 -2.66 -7.92
CA LYS A 15 12.74 -4.03 -8.29
C LYS A 15 12.77 -4.97 -7.08
N SER A 16 13.25 -4.51 -5.92
CA SER A 16 13.27 -5.33 -4.71
C SER A 16 11.89 -5.55 -4.10
N GLN A 17 10.86 -4.80 -4.54
CA GLN A 17 9.48 -4.96 -4.09
C GLN A 17 8.64 -5.90 -4.98
N LEU A 18 9.20 -6.37 -6.10
CA LEU A 18 8.53 -7.30 -7.00
C LEU A 18 8.58 -8.72 -6.42
N GLU A 19 7.42 -9.31 -6.22
CA GLU A 19 7.25 -10.69 -5.75
C GLU A 19 6.16 -11.36 -6.59
N GLU A 20 6.41 -12.59 -7.06
CA GLU A 20 5.48 -13.30 -7.93
C GLU A 20 4.11 -13.50 -7.26
N GLY A 21 3.03 -13.26 -8.01
CA GLY A 21 1.66 -13.41 -7.51
C GLY A 21 1.18 -12.30 -6.58
N LYS A 22 1.99 -11.28 -6.28
CA LYS A 22 1.61 -10.17 -5.39
C LYS A 22 1.53 -8.84 -6.10
N VAL A 23 0.50 -8.09 -5.76
CA VAL A 23 0.37 -6.67 -6.10
C VAL A 23 0.67 -5.84 -4.86
N ARG A 24 1.66 -4.94 -4.96
CA ARG A 24 2.03 -4.01 -3.90
C ARG A 24 1.41 -2.64 -4.17
N VAL A 25 1.04 -1.94 -3.09
CA VAL A 25 0.68 -0.53 -3.09
C VAL A 25 1.78 0.20 -2.32
N ILE A 26 2.54 1.05 -3.00
CA ILE A 26 3.57 1.89 -2.39
C ILE A 26 3.06 3.32 -2.35
N ILE A 27 2.99 3.90 -1.17
CA ILE A 27 2.51 5.27 -0.95
C ILE A 27 3.72 6.11 -0.55
N VAL A 28 3.98 7.18 -1.30
CA VAL A 28 5.07 8.13 -1.02
C VAL A 28 4.44 9.44 -0.58
N ASP A 29 4.61 9.76 0.71
CA ASP A 29 4.05 10.95 1.35
C ASP A 29 5.14 12.03 1.47
N GLY A 30 5.05 13.04 0.60
CA GLY A 30 5.96 14.18 0.60
C GLY A 30 5.72 15.18 1.74
N LEU A 31 4.54 15.19 2.35
CA LEU A 31 4.21 16.10 3.46
C LEU A 31 4.90 15.63 4.75
N ARG A 32 4.86 14.32 5.02
CA ARG A 32 5.53 13.71 6.19
C ARG A 32 6.95 13.23 5.91
N LYS A 33 7.36 13.18 4.63
CA LYS A 33 8.62 12.56 4.17
C LYS A 33 8.70 11.09 4.55
N GLU A 34 7.61 10.36 4.34
CA GLU A 34 7.47 8.95 4.69
C GLU A 34 7.05 8.13 3.48
N ALA A 35 7.34 6.83 3.50
CA ALA A 35 6.80 5.90 2.52
C ALA A 35 6.18 4.70 3.24
N TRP A 36 5.10 4.17 2.67
CA TRP A 36 4.34 3.05 3.19
C TRP A 36 4.18 1.98 2.12
N LEU A 37 4.33 0.73 2.53
CA LEU A 37 4.13 -0.46 1.72
C LEU A 37 2.91 -1.21 2.21
N ALA A 38 1.94 -1.42 1.33
CA ALA A 38 0.79 -2.27 1.52
C ALA A 38 0.78 -3.38 0.47
N GLU A 39 0.10 -4.48 0.77
CA GLU A 39 -0.17 -5.55 -0.18
C GLU A 39 -1.66 -5.51 -0.52
N ALA A 40 -1.98 -5.52 -1.81
CA ALA A 40 -3.36 -5.57 -2.26
C ALA A 40 -3.93 -6.97 -1.97
N PRO A 41 -5.24 -7.09 -1.68
CA PRO A 41 -5.86 -8.39 -1.47
C PRO A 41 -5.88 -9.16 -2.80
N GLU A 42 -5.81 -10.48 -2.73
CA GLU A 42 -5.91 -11.37 -3.89
C GLU A 42 -7.22 -11.13 -4.67
N HIS A 43 -8.31 -10.91 -3.94
CA HIS A 43 -9.61 -10.51 -4.47
C HIS A 43 -10.17 -9.35 -3.66
N GLY A 44 -10.54 -8.27 -4.34
CA GLY A 44 -11.10 -7.09 -3.71
C GLY A 44 -10.45 -5.80 -4.19
N LYS A 45 -10.50 -4.79 -3.34
CA LYS A 45 -9.93 -3.47 -3.61
C LYS A 45 -9.05 -3.02 -2.46
N THR A 46 -8.04 -2.23 -2.79
CA THR A 46 -7.29 -1.43 -1.83
C THR A 46 -7.66 0.03 -2.04
N LEU A 47 -8.16 0.68 -1.00
CA LEU A 47 -8.51 2.09 -1.02
C LEU A 47 -7.45 2.86 -0.21
N VAL A 48 -6.85 3.87 -0.83
CA VAL A 48 -5.93 4.80 -0.17
C VAL A 48 -6.67 6.10 0.05
N GLU A 49 -6.88 6.46 1.31
CA GLU A 49 -7.57 7.69 1.67
C GLU A 49 -6.58 8.77 2.07
N THR A 50 -6.79 9.97 1.52
CA THR A 50 -6.03 11.16 1.89
C THR A 50 -6.97 12.19 2.52
N ARG A 51 -6.46 12.99 3.46
CA ARG A 51 -7.22 14.08 4.08
C ARG A 51 -6.33 15.31 4.18
N LYS A 52 -6.70 16.37 3.46
CA LYS A 52 -5.93 17.63 3.42
C LYS A 52 -4.45 17.43 3.02
N GLY A 53 -4.19 16.50 2.11
CA GLY A 53 -2.83 16.19 1.63
C GLY A 53 -2.02 15.24 2.53
N ASP A 54 -2.55 14.83 3.68
CA ASP A 54 -1.95 13.81 4.56
C ASP A 54 -2.50 12.41 4.22
N LEU A 55 -1.66 11.38 4.35
CA LEU A 55 -2.11 9.99 4.28
C LEU A 55 -2.95 9.67 5.52
N ALA A 56 -4.25 9.40 5.32
CA ALA A 56 -5.16 9.16 6.42
C ALA A 56 -5.24 7.68 6.81
N ARG A 57 -5.43 6.79 5.82
CA ARG A 57 -5.54 5.34 6.02
C ARG A 57 -5.44 4.56 4.71
N VAL A 58 -5.22 3.26 4.84
CA VAL A 58 -5.41 2.28 3.76
C VAL A 58 -6.49 1.30 4.22
N GLU A 59 -7.53 1.15 3.40
CA GLU A 59 -8.64 0.22 3.66
C GLU A 59 -8.68 -0.90 2.61
N TYR A 60 -9.28 -2.03 2.99
CA TYR A 60 -9.40 -3.21 2.16
C TYR A 60 -10.86 -3.62 2.07
N GLU A 61 -11.41 -3.58 0.86
CA GLU A 61 -12.75 -4.10 0.59
C GLU A 61 -12.61 -5.47 -0.07
N ILE A 62 -12.99 -6.52 0.66
CA ILE A 62 -12.99 -7.89 0.16
C ILE A 62 -14.43 -8.33 0.00
N GLY A 63 -14.77 -8.80 -1.20
CA GLY A 63 -16.09 -9.30 -1.54
C GLY A 63 -16.05 -10.77 -1.93
N PHE A 64 -17.12 -11.49 -1.59
CA PHE A 64 -17.32 -12.86 -2.05
C PHE A 64 -18.34 -12.84 -3.20
N LYS A 65 -18.01 -13.50 -4.30
CA LYS A 65 -19.00 -13.80 -5.32
C LYS A 65 -19.91 -14.90 -4.77
N LEU A 66 -21.18 -14.57 -4.56
CA LEU A 66 -22.21 -15.59 -4.33
C LEU A 66 -22.53 -16.22 -5.69
N ASN A 67 -22.58 -17.55 -5.72
CA ASN A 67 -23.02 -18.32 -6.89
C ASN A 67 -24.52 -18.57 -6.80
#